data_AF-A0A2V9JVY4-F1
#
_entry.id   AF-A0A2V9JVY4-F1
#
_cell.length_a   1.000
_cell.length_b   1.000
_cell.length_c   1.000
_cell.angle_alpha   90.00
_cell.angle_beta   90.00
_cell.angle_gamma   90.00
#
_symmetry.space_group_name_H-M   'P 1'
#
loop_
_entity.id
_entity.type
_entity.pdbx_description
1 polymer ?
#
loop_
_entity_poly.entity_id
_entity_poly.type
_entity_poly.pdbx_seq_one_letter_code
_entity_poly.pdbx_strand_id
1 'polypeptide(L)'
;MSSIEIDGNHAFWNRVLERLSRAIPPASFDTWFRPLRFSGLAGNVLRLRAPNNTFREWLLESYSDLLARMAAEVAGAQLALDVSVDNTSDSDRSTAPMLPVVRAAALQGSVHAHSWLIDQLWTDQAVGVVGGSPKSGKTWLALEIAVSVASGTPCLGAFSVRAPGPVLLYAAEDSAAAVRARLETLARVHALDFEHLDVRVITADTLRLDRPDDQDRLAATVAAHRPTLLVLDPLVRVHAIDENVAGQVAALLAYLRSLQRQTGAAIALVHHVRKNVSPASGAGYSLRGSSDLYAWLDSFLYLRKLHDQLTLTAEHRSAPSFGPVALQLAQPDPAGTHLELVAGDRTPTAPATDT
;
A
#
# COMPACT_ATOMS: atom_id res chain seq x y z
N MET A 1 -17.02 -30.46 -37.17
CA MET A 1 -17.77 -29.19 -37.17
C MET A 1 -16.96 -28.20 -37.97
N SER A 2 -17.54 -27.65 -39.05
CA SER A 2 -16.83 -26.73 -39.95
C SER A 2 -16.69 -25.35 -39.30
N SER A 3 -15.65 -24.58 -39.62
CA SER A 3 -15.43 -23.22 -39.07
C SER A 3 -16.61 -22.26 -39.30
N ILE A 4 -17.44 -22.50 -40.31
CA ILE A 4 -18.61 -21.69 -40.66
C ILE A 4 -19.77 -21.88 -39.64
N GLU A 5 -19.94 -23.07 -39.06
CA GLU A 5 -20.98 -23.34 -38.04
C GLU A 5 -20.64 -22.69 -36.68
N ILE A 6 -19.35 -22.58 -36.34
CA ILE A 6 -18.89 -22.02 -35.07
C ILE A 6 -19.10 -20.50 -35.04
N ASP A 7 -18.74 -19.80 -36.12
CA ASP A 7 -18.92 -18.34 -36.23
C ASP A 7 -20.40 -17.93 -36.22
N GLY A 8 -21.27 -18.72 -36.87
CA GLY A 8 -22.72 -18.50 -36.84
C GLY A 8 -23.32 -18.64 -35.44
N ASN A 9 -22.83 -19.59 -34.64
CA ASN A 9 -23.31 -19.85 -33.28
C ASN A 9 -22.90 -18.76 -32.29
N HIS A 10 -21.69 -18.20 -32.40
CA HIS A 10 -21.28 -17.07 -31.57
C HIS A 10 -22.03 -15.77 -31.93
N ALA A 11 -22.26 -15.52 -33.23
CA ALA A 11 -23.07 -14.39 -33.67
C ALA A 11 -24.52 -14.47 -33.18
N PHE A 12 -25.10 -15.68 -33.14
CA PHE A 12 -26.40 -15.93 -32.54
C PHE A 12 -26.45 -15.54 -31.05
N TRP A 13 -25.51 -16.03 -30.24
CA TRP A 13 -25.51 -15.74 -28.81
C TRP A 13 -25.35 -14.24 -28.51
N ASN A 14 -24.50 -13.53 -29.25
CA ASN A 14 -24.33 -12.09 -29.10
C ASN A 14 -25.64 -11.32 -29.38
N ARG A 15 -26.43 -11.74 -30.37
CA ARG A 15 -27.74 -11.16 -30.64
C ARG A 15 -28.75 -11.42 -29.53
N VAL A 16 -28.71 -12.60 -28.90
CA VAL A 16 -29.54 -12.91 -27.72
C VAL A 16 -29.15 -12.01 -26.54
N LEU A 17 -27.86 -11.86 -26.27
CA LEU A 17 -27.35 -10.96 -25.22
C LEU A 17 -27.73 -9.49 -25.46
N GLU A 18 -27.68 -9.02 -26.71
CA GLU A 18 -28.07 -7.64 -27.06
C GLU A 18 -29.57 -7.39 -26.81
N ARG A 19 -30.44 -8.37 -27.05
CA ARG A 19 -31.86 -8.23 -26.72
C ARG A 19 -32.09 -8.26 -25.22
N LEU A 20 -31.43 -9.17 -24.51
CA LEU A 20 -31.53 -9.28 -23.05
C LEU A 20 -31.08 -7.98 -22.36
N SER A 21 -29.99 -7.36 -22.81
CA SER A 21 -29.51 -6.10 -22.21
C SER A 21 -30.48 -4.92 -22.37
N ARG A 22 -31.39 -4.98 -23.35
CA ARG A 22 -32.46 -3.98 -23.54
C ARG A 22 -33.73 -4.31 -22.74
N ALA A 23 -33.90 -5.57 -22.34
CA ALA A 23 -35.12 -6.06 -21.70
C ALA A 23 -35.07 -6.02 -20.16
N ILE A 24 -33.90 -5.91 -19.55
CA ILE A 24 -33.72 -5.90 -18.09
C ILE A 24 -32.76 -4.79 -17.63
N PRO A 25 -32.79 -4.40 -16.33
CA PRO A 25 -31.86 -3.42 -15.78
C PRO A 25 -30.38 -3.84 -15.96
N PRO A 26 -29.46 -2.88 -16.21
CA PRO A 26 -28.04 -3.18 -16.43
C PRO A 26 -27.37 -4.00 -15.31
N ALA A 27 -27.69 -3.69 -14.05
CA ALA A 27 -27.13 -4.42 -12.90
C ALA A 27 -27.55 -5.90 -12.88
N SER A 28 -28.80 -6.21 -13.23
CA SER A 28 -29.30 -7.58 -13.37
C SER A 28 -28.62 -8.29 -14.54
N PHE A 29 -28.41 -7.58 -15.66
CA PHE A 29 -27.72 -8.14 -16.83
C PHE A 29 -26.26 -8.50 -16.52
N ASP A 30 -25.51 -7.57 -15.92
CA ASP A 30 -24.11 -7.76 -15.57
C ASP A 30 -23.92 -8.88 -14.54
N THR A 31 -24.88 -9.06 -13.64
CA THR A 31 -24.83 -10.12 -12.62
C THR A 31 -25.17 -11.49 -13.20
N TRP A 32 -26.21 -11.60 -14.03
CA TRP A 32 -26.80 -12.91 -14.38
C TRP A 32 -26.53 -13.39 -15.80
N PHE A 33 -26.15 -12.51 -16.72
CA PHE A 33 -25.98 -12.86 -18.13
C PHE A 33 -24.55 -12.72 -18.63
N ARG A 34 -23.76 -11.75 -18.12
CA ARG A 34 -22.32 -11.69 -18.44
C ARG A 34 -21.52 -12.92 -17.99
N PRO A 35 -21.79 -13.53 -16.82
CA PRO A 35 -21.05 -14.71 -16.39
C PRO A 35 -21.41 -15.99 -17.17
N LEU A 36 -22.55 -16.01 -17.89
CA LEU A 36 -22.98 -17.18 -18.65
C LEU A 36 -22.05 -17.45 -19.84
N ARG A 37 -21.72 -18.72 -20.03
CA ARG A 37 -20.90 -19.19 -21.14
C ARG A 37 -21.76 -19.97 -22.13
N PHE A 38 -21.81 -19.48 -23.37
CA PHE A 38 -22.49 -20.20 -24.44
C PHE A 38 -21.66 -21.40 -24.89
N SER A 39 -22.28 -22.58 -24.88
CA SER A 39 -21.62 -23.85 -25.20
C SER A 39 -22.03 -24.42 -26.56
N GLY A 40 -23.04 -23.83 -27.21
CA GLY A 40 -23.49 -24.22 -28.53
C GLY A 40 -25.01 -24.32 -28.66
N LEU A 41 -25.45 -24.46 -29.91
CA LEU A 41 -26.84 -24.75 -30.27
C LEU A 41 -26.85 -26.10 -30.98
N ALA A 42 -27.50 -27.10 -30.37
CA ALA A 42 -27.57 -28.47 -30.92
C ALA A 42 -29.02 -28.81 -31.24
N GLY A 43 -29.39 -28.76 -32.52
CA GLY A 43 -30.79 -28.86 -32.94
C GLY A 43 -31.61 -27.74 -32.33
N ASN A 44 -32.57 -28.10 -31.48
CA ASN A 44 -33.50 -27.16 -30.85
C ASN A 44 -33.17 -26.86 -29.38
N VAL A 45 -31.92 -27.12 -28.96
CA VAL A 45 -31.47 -26.98 -27.57
C VAL A 45 -30.35 -25.96 -27.47
N LEU A 46 -30.59 -24.87 -26.74
CA LEU A 46 -29.60 -23.85 -26.38
C LEU A 46 -28.82 -24.31 -25.15
N ARG A 47 -27.53 -24.59 -25.33
CA ARG A 47 -26.65 -25.04 -24.25
C ARG A 47 -25.86 -23.88 -23.66
N LEU A 48 -26.06 -23.65 -22.37
CA LEU A 48 -25.35 -22.64 -21.59
C LEU A 48 -24.65 -23.28 -20.41
N ARG A 49 -23.61 -22.60 -19.92
CA ARG A 49 -22.89 -22.95 -18.71
C ARG A 49 -22.97 -21.82 -17.70
N ALA A 50 -23.49 -22.16 -16.53
CA ALA A 50 -23.55 -21.32 -15.36
C ALA A 50 -22.32 -21.54 -14.45
N PRO A 51 -21.83 -20.50 -13.73
CA PRO A 51 -20.64 -20.61 -12.89
C PRO A 51 -20.74 -21.61 -11.74
N ASN A 52 -21.95 -21.79 -11.17
CA ASN A 52 -22.21 -22.72 -10.07
C ASN A 52 -23.71 -23.10 -10.01
N ASN A 53 -24.07 -24.08 -9.18
CA ASN A 53 -25.43 -24.59 -9.13
C ASN A 53 -26.44 -23.59 -8.51
N THR A 54 -26.05 -22.84 -7.48
CA THR A 54 -26.92 -21.78 -6.91
C THR A 54 -27.25 -20.72 -7.96
N PHE A 55 -26.27 -20.34 -8.78
CA PHE A 55 -26.47 -19.41 -9.89
C PHE A 55 -27.44 -19.98 -10.92
N ARG A 56 -27.25 -21.25 -11.30
CA ARG A 56 -28.10 -21.96 -12.26
C ARG A 56 -29.56 -22.02 -11.78
N GLU A 57 -29.78 -22.42 -10.53
CA GLU A 57 -31.12 -22.53 -9.95
C GLU A 57 -31.84 -21.19 -9.97
N TRP A 58 -31.17 -20.14 -9.48
CA TRP A 58 -31.75 -18.81 -9.43
C TRP A 58 -32.03 -18.25 -10.83
N LEU A 59 -31.10 -18.43 -11.78
CA LEU A 59 -31.27 -18.00 -13.18
C LEU A 59 -32.48 -18.70 -13.82
N LEU A 60 -32.64 -20.00 -13.59
CA LEU A 60 -33.77 -20.76 -14.14
C LEU A 60 -35.08 -20.35 -13.46
N GLU A 61 -35.09 -20.08 -12.16
CA GLU A 61 -36.28 -19.62 -11.44
C GLU A 61 -36.72 -18.22 -11.89
N SER A 62 -35.76 -17.31 -12.07
CA SER A 62 -36.05 -15.88 -12.28
C SER A 62 -36.13 -15.47 -13.76
N TYR A 63 -35.40 -16.16 -14.64
CA TYR A 63 -35.16 -15.69 -16.00
C TYR A 63 -35.30 -16.76 -17.09
N SER A 64 -35.73 -18.00 -16.79
CA SER A 64 -35.92 -19.05 -17.82
C SER A 64 -36.82 -18.60 -18.96
N ASP A 65 -37.98 -18.03 -18.61
CA ASP A 65 -39.01 -17.67 -19.58
C ASP A 65 -38.59 -16.48 -20.45
N LEU A 66 -37.85 -15.53 -19.87
CA LEU A 66 -37.30 -14.42 -20.63
C LEU A 66 -36.21 -14.91 -21.58
N LEU A 67 -35.27 -15.71 -21.08
CA LEU A 67 -34.16 -16.24 -21.85
C LEU A 67 -34.66 -17.12 -23.01
N ALA A 68 -35.61 -18.02 -22.77
CA ALA A 68 -36.20 -18.88 -23.79
C ALA A 68 -36.93 -18.07 -24.87
N ARG A 69 -37.70 -17.05 -24.49
CA ARG A 69 -38.40 -16.16 -25.44
C ARG A 69 -37.42 -15.38 -26.30
N MET A 70 -36.42 -14.73 -25.71
CA MET A 70 -35.42 -13.95 -26.46
C MET A 70 -34.61 -14.83 -27.41
N ALA A 71 -34.23 -16.03 -26.96
CA ALA A 71 -33.52 -17.00 -27.80
C ALA A 71 -34.40 -17.47 -28.97
N ALA A 72 -35.69 -17.75 -28.72
CA ALA A 72 -36.63 -18.20 -29.74
C ALA A 72 -36.91 -17.13 -30.81
N GLU A 73 -37.03 -15.86 -30.42
CA GLU A 73 -37.20 -14.74 -31.36
C GLU A 73 -35.98 -14.56 -32.28
N VAL A 74 -34.78 -14.80 -31.77
CA VAL A 74 -33.55 -14.70 -32.58
C VAL A 74 -33.39 -15.94 -33.48
N ALA A 75 -33.77 -17.12 -33.01
CA ALA A 75 -33.67 -18.38 -33.77
C ALA A 75 -34.81 -18.56 -34.79
N GLY A 76 -35.95 -17.90 -34.60
CA GLY A 76 -37.16 -18.12 -35.39
C GLY A 76 -37.88 -19.44 -35.07
N ALA A 77 -37.51 -20.12 -33.99
CA ALA A 77 -38.07 -21.39 -33.53
C ALA A 77 -37.99 -21.48 -32.00
N GLN A 78 -38.91 -22.20 -31.36
CA GLN A 78 -38.86 -22.41 -29.91
C GLN A 78 -37.62 -23.22 -29.52
N LEU A 79 -36.80 -22.74 -28.59
CA LEU A 79 -35.62 -23.46 -28.10
C LEU A 79 -35.83 -23.99 -26.68
N ALA A 80 -35.39 -25.22 -26.42
CA ALA A 80 -35.24 -25.72 -25.06
C ALA A 80 -33.93 -25.19 -24.44
N LEU A 81 -33.97 -24.85 -23.15
CA LEU A 81 -32.79 -24.41 -22.41
C LEU A 81 -32.13 -25.60 -21.72
N ASP A 82 -30.86 -25.82 -22.01
CA ASP A 82 -29.99 -26.74 -21.29
C ASP A 82 -28.90 -25.93 -20.61
N VAL A 83 -29.16 -25.53 -19.36
CA VAL A 83 -28.18 -24.83 -18.53
C VAL A 83 -27.48 -25.87 -17.68
N SER A 84 -26.26 -26.18 -18.06
CA SER A 84 -25.34 -26.98 -17.26
C SER A 84 -24.58 -26.09 -16.29
N VAL A 85 -24.14 -26.64 -15.17
CA VAL A 85 -23.07 -26.01 -14.38
C VAL A 85 -21.76 -26.47 -15.00
N ASP A 86 -20.70 -25.68 -14.91
CA ASP A 86 -19.36 -26.24 -15.07
C ASP A 86 -19.25 -27.42 -14.09
N ASN A 87 -19.33 -28.66 -14.60
CA ASN A 87 -19.10 -29.87 -13.83
C ASN A 87 -17.60 -29.94 -13.53
N THR A 88 -17.13 -29.10 -12.62
CA THR A 88 -16.12 -29.55 -11.67
C THR A 88 -16.82 -30.60 -10.82
N SER A 89 -16.56 -31.87 -11.12
CA SER A 89 -16.92 -33.01 -10.26
C SER A 89 -16.72 -32.64 -8.80
N ASP A 90 -17.59 -33.09 -7.89
CA ASP A 90 -17.49 -32.87 -6.42
C ASP A 90 -16.17 -33.43 -5.81
N SER A 91 -15.35 -34.12 -6.61
CA SER A 91 -13.94 -34.43 -6.35
C SER A 91 -12.97 -33.24 -6.52
N ASP A 92 -13.50 -32.09 -6.93
CA ASP A 92 -12.78 -30.85 -7.22
C ASP A 92 -13.29 -29.72 -6.30
N ARG A 93 -13.71 -30.08 -5.07
CA ARG A 93 -13.70 -29.17 -3.92
C ARG A 93 -12.27 -28.68 -3.71
N SER A 94 -11.91 -27.63 -4.46
CA SER A 94 -10.69 -26.85 -4.29
C SER A 94 -9.42 -27.71 -4.18
N THR A 95 -8.85 -28.10 -5.32
CA THR A 95 -7.40 -28.38 -5.40
C THR A 95 -6.56 -27.14 -5.15
N ALA A 96 -7.17 -25.97 -4.85
CA ALA A 96 -6.42 -24.83 -4.36
C ALA A 96 -5.67 -25.27 -3.09
N PRO A 97 -4.35 -25.04 -3.04
CA PRO A 97 -3.55 -25.45 -1.90
C PRO A 97 -4.17 -24.89 -0.63
N MET A 98 -4.32 -25.73 0.39
CA MET A 98 -4.74 -25.27 1.70
C MET A 98 -3.82 -24.15 2.14
N LEU A 99 -4.39 -23.11 2.75
CA LEU A 99 -3.59 -22.06 3.36
C LEU A 99 -2.64 -22.69 4.38
N PRO A 100 -1.37 -22.24 4.46
CA PRO A 100 -0.47 -22.70 5.50
C PRO A 100 -1.05 -22.30 6.86
N VAL A 101 -1.41 -23.29 7.68
CA VAL A 101 -1.94 -23.09 9.03
C VAL A 101 -0.99 -23.70 10.04
N VAL A 102 -0.54 -22.89 10.98
CA VAL A 102 0.24 -23.32 12.14
C VAL A 102 -0.45 -22.86 13.41
N ARG A 103 -0.21 -23.56 14.52
CA ARG A 103 -0.65 -23.07 15.84
C ARG A 103 0.06 -21.74 16.13
N ALA A 104 -0.61 -20.81 16.82
CA ALA A 104 0.00 -19.54 17.23
C ALA A 104 1.33 -19.75 18.00
N ALA A 105 1.40 -20.77 18.85
CA ALA A 105 2.61 -21.13 19.59
C ALA A 105 3.75 -21.70 18.72
N ALA A 106 3.48 -22.10 17.48
CA ALA A 106 4.45 -22.60 16.52
C ALA A 106 4.86 -21.53 15.48
N LEU A 107 4.34 -20.30 15.59
CA LEU A 107 4.80 -19.19 14.77
C LEU A 107 6.27 -18.94 15.09
N GLN A 108 7.12 -19.16 14.09
CA GLN A 108 8.52 -18.80 14.18
C GLN A 108 8.64 -17.29 13.98
N GLY A 109 9.14 -16.62 14.99
CA GLY A 109 9.62 -15.25 14.93
C GLY A 109 10.76 -15.15 15.92
N SER A 110 11.80 -14.40 15.58
CA SER A 110 12.61 -13.83 16.64
C SER A 110 11.64 -13.11 17.57
N VAL A 111 11.63 -13.43 18.86
CA VAL A 111 11.24 -12.43 19.85
C VAL A 111 12.21 -11.29 19.58
N HIS A 112 11.80 -10.31 18.78
CA HIS A 112 12.67 -9.21 18.42
C HIS A 112 13.15 -8.65 19.75
N ALA A 113 14.45 -8.75 20.01
CA ALA A 113 15.02 -8.32 21.30
C ALA A 113 14.72 -6.83 21.56
N HIS A 114 14.31 -6.11 20.53
CA HIS A 114 13.93 -4.70 20.55
C HIS A 114 12.57 -4.53 19.86
N SER A 115 11.61 -3.94 20.57
CA SER A 115 10.34 -3.47 19.98
C SER A 115 10.52 -2.22 19.09
N TRP A 116 11.73 -1.65 19.06
CA TRP A 116 12.06 -0.37 18.49
C TRP A 116 13.25 -0.49 17.54
N LEU A 117 13.20 0.23 16.42
CA LEU A 117 14.37 0.62 15.63
C LEU A 117 15.00 1.87 16.24
N ILE A 118 14.17 2.88 16.53
CA ILE A 118 14.50 4.09 17.28
C ILE A 118 13.50 4.22 18.41
N ASP A 119 13.97 4.29 19.64
CA ASP A 119 13.10 4.39 20.82
C ASP A 119 12.06 5.51 20.67
N GLN A 120 10.79 5.19 20.91
CA GLN A 120 9.64 6.10 20.87
C GLN A 120 9.30 6.69 19.50
N LEU A 121 10.20 6.56 18.51
CA LEU A 121 10.02 7.17 17.19
C LEU A 121 9.70 6.15 16.12
N TRP A 122 10.33 4.97 16.09
CA TRP A 122 10.11 4.01 15.00
C TRP A 122 10.22 2.58 15.52
N THR A 123 9.16 1.78 15.39
CA THR A 123 9.16 0.38 15.84
C THR A 123 10.01 -0.51 14.93
N ASP A 124 10.54 -1.62 15.44
CA ASP A 124 11.42 -2.51 14.65
C ASP A 124 10.68 -3.05 13.40
N GLN A 125 11.41 -3.13 12.28
CA GLN A 125 10.92 -3.55 10.94
C GLN A 125 9.61 -2.90 10.47
N ALA A 126 9.24 -1.74 11.03
CA ALA A 126 7.99 -1.09 10.68
C ALA A 126 8.00 -0.51 9.27
N VAL A 127 6.84 -0.57 8.64
CA VAL A 127 6.53 0.34 7.55
C VAL A 127 5.82 1.58 8.10
N GLY A 128 6.10 2.74 7.55
CA GLY A 128 5.61 3.97 8.15
C GLY A 128 5.76 5.19 7.29
N VAL A 129 5.28 6.31 7.82
CA VAL A 129 5.29 7.60 7.15
C VAL A 129 5.99 8.64 8.02
N VAL A 130 6.85 9.44 7.39
CA VAL A 130 7.30 10.74 7.90
C VAL A 130 6.45 11.82 7.24
N GLY A 131 5.47 12.31 7.98
CA GLY A 131 4.37 13.15 7.53
C GLY A 131 4.47 14.62 7.96
N GLY A 132 3.66 15.47 7.35
CA GLY A 132 3.59 16.89 7.67
C GLY A 132 3.21 17.77 6.49
N SER A 133 2.94 19.04 6.76
CA SER A 133 2.63 20.02 5.72
C SER A 133 3.83 20.24 4.76
N PRO A 134 3.61 20.83 3.57
CA PRO A 134 4.72 21.27 2.73
C PRO A 134 5.68 22.19 3.51
N LYS A 135 6.99 22.06 3.25
CA LYS A 135 8.07 22.84 3.89
C LYS A 135 8.16 22.71 5.43
N SER A 136 7.61 21.64 6.01
CA SER A 136 7.66 21.39 7.46
C SER A 136 8.96 20.73 7.96
N GLY A 137 9.93 20.44 7.09
CA GLY A 137 11.18 19.78 7.48
C GLY A 137 11.17 18.24 7.42
N LYS A 138 10.17 17.60 6.78
CA LYS A 138 10.10 16.12 6.68
C LYS A 138 11.37 15.48 6.12
N THR A 139 11.93 16.03 5.05
CA THR A 139 13.18 15.55 4.47
C THR A 139 14.33 15.65 5.46
N TRP A 140 14.42 16.73 6.24
CA TRP A 140 15.41 16.84 7.31
C TRP A 140 15.21 15.77 8.39
N LEU A 141 13.97 15.49 8.80
CA LEU A 141 13.69 14.43 9.77
C LEU A 141 14.00 13.03 9.20
N ALA A 142 13.68 12.78 7.93
CA ALA A 142 13.98 11.51 7.27
C ALA A 142 15.49 11.28 7.12
N LEU A 143 16.25 12.33 6.79
CA LEU A 143 17.71 12.26 6.74
C LEU A 143 18.34 12.12 8.13
N GLU A 144 17.81 12.78 9.16
CA GLU A 144 18.24 12.61 10.55
C GLU A 144 18.05 11.15 11.00
N ILE A 145 16.87 10.57 10.75
CA ILE A 145 16.59 9.15 11.00
C ILE A 145 17.58 8.26 10.26
N ALA A 146 17.84 8.54 8.97
CA ALA A 146 18.79 7.77 8.17
C ALA A 146 20.21 7.79 8.74
N VAL A 147 20.71 8.98 9.13
CA VAL A 147 22.05 9.15 9.71
C VAL A 147 22.16 8.45 11.05
N SER A 148 21.16 8.59 11.92
CA SER A 148 21.15 7.93 13.23
C SER A 148 21.07 6.41 13.10
N VAL A 149 20.23 5.86 12.23
CA VAL A 149 20.17 4.40 12.02
C VAL A 149 21.47 3.86 11.44
N ALA A 150 22.07 4.56 10.48
CA ALA A 150 23.33 4.15 9.86
C ALA A 150 24.53 4.17 10.83
N SER A 151 24.55 5.14 11.75
CA SER A 151 25.69 5.34 12.67
C SER A 151 25.48 4.74 14.06
N GLY A 152 24.22 4.50 14.45
CA GLY A 152 23.84 4.15 15.82
C GLY A 152 23.85 5.32 16.80
N THR A 153 24.04 6.56 16.35
CA THR A 153 23.92 7.73 17.24
C THR A 153 22.46 8.00 17.61
N PRO A 154 22.18 8.61 18.77
CA PRO A 154 20.81 8.96 19.13
C PRO A 154 20.17 9.92 18.12
N CYS A 155 19.00 9.55 17.60
CA CYS A 155 18.18 10.40 16.74
C CYS A 155 17.75 11.66 17.48
N LEU A 156 17.89 12.81 16.84
CA LEU A 156 17.71 14.15 17.41
C LEU A 156 18.52 14.38 18.69
N GLY A 157 19.65 13.66 18.84
CA GLY A 157 20.51 13.69 20.03
C GLY A 157 19.87 13.12 21.31
N ALA A 158 18.70 12.47 21.22
CA ALA A 158 17.93 12.05 22.39
C ALA A 158 17.35 10.62 22.30
N PHE A 159 16.99 10.15 21.11
CA PHE A 159 16.28 8.88 20.95
C PHE A 159 17.23 7.78 20.52
N SER A 160 17.44 6.78 21.39
CA SER A 160 18.44 5.73 21.14
C SER A 160 18.04 4.83 19.96
N VAL A 161 19.03 4.52 19.12
CA VAL A 161 18.89 3.54 18.03
C VAL A 161 19.20 2.15 18.59
N ARG A 162 18.26 1.23 18.45
CA ARG A 162 18.37 -0.12 19.03
C ARG A 162 18.93 -1.17 18.07
N ALA A 163 18.71 -0.96 16.78
CA ALA A 163 19.19 -1.84 15.72
C ALA A 163 19.85 -1.00 14.63
N PRO A 164 21.09 -0.52 14.82
CA PRO A 164 21.80 0.23 13.79
C PRO A 164 22.20 -0.67 12.62
N GLY A 165 22.37 -0.08 11.44
CA GLY A 165 22.84 -0.79 10.25
C GLY A 165 22.63 0.00 8.96
N PRO A 166 22.97 -0.60 7.80
CA PRO A 166 22.98 0.13 6.53
C PRO A 166 21.63 0.76 6.20
N VAL A 167 21.65 1.97 5.66
CA VAL A 167 20.42 2.66 5.21
C VAL A 167 20.46 2.82 3.70
N LEU A 168 19.33 2.56 3.05
CA LEU A 168 19.14 2.82 1.63
C LEU A 168 18.20 4.01 1.46
N LEU A 169 18.62 5.03 0.72
CA LEU A 169 17.87 6.28 0.54
C LEU A 169 17.61 6.52 -0.95
N TYR A 170 16.35 6.81 -1.30
CA TYR A 170 15.99 7.37 -2.59
C TYR A 170 15.35 8.75 -2.39
N ALA A 171 16.08 9.80 -2.75
CA ALA A 171 15.64 11.19 -2.69
C ALA A 171 15.26 11.65 -4.11
N ALA A 172 13.97 11.57 -4.44
CA ALA A 172 13.46 11.70 -5.80
C ALA A 172 13.34 13.16 -6.31
N GLU A 173 13.38 14.16 -5.42
CA GLU A 173 13.24 15.58 -5.79
C GLU A 173 14.53 16.39 -5.66
N ASP A 174 15.46 15.96 -4.82
CA ASP A 174 16.70 16.69 -4.53
C ASP A 174 17.83 16.26 -5.47
N SER A 175 18.72 17.20 -5.82
CA SER A 175 19.94 16.86 -6.53
C SER A 175 20.91 16.07 -5.64
N ALA A 176 21.74 15.22 -6.24
CA ALA A 176 22.76 14.47 -5.50
C ALA A 176 23.67 15.39 -4.65
N ALA A 177 24.00 16.58 -5.15
CA ALA A 177 24.78 17.58 -4.42
C ALA A 177 24.03 18.11 -3.19
N ALA A 178 22.73 18.37 -3.29
CA ALA A 178 21.92 18.81 -2.16
C ALA A 178 21.80 17.71 -1.10
N VAL A 179 21.55 16.46 -1.51
CA VAL A 179 21.50 15.30 -0.60
C VAL A 179 22.84 15.13 0.12
N ARG A 180 23.97 15.15 -0.61
CA ARG A 180 25.32 15.05 -0.04
C ARG A 180 25.58 16.14 0.99
N ALA A 181 25.29 17.41 0.66
CA ALA A 181 25.52 18.53 1.58
C ALA A 181 24.70 18.44 2.88
N ARG A 182 23.45 17.93 2.80
CA ARG A 182 22.62 17.70 3.99
C ARG A 182 23.14 16.55 4.84
N LEU A 183 23.57 15.45 4.22
CA LEU A 183 24.15 14.32 4.96
C LEU A 183 25.49 14.69 5.61
N GLU A 184 26.37 15.44 4.92
CA GLU A 184 27.62 15.97 5.52
C GLU A 184 27.34 16.88 6.72
N THR A 185 26.28 17.71 6.62
CA THR A 185 25.83 18.56 7.72
C THR A 185 25.42 17.73 8.93
N LEU A 186 24.60 16.70 8.73
CA LEU A 186 24.18 15.82 9.82
C LEU A 186 25.34 14.97 10.37
N ALA A 187 26.25 14.50 9.51
CA ALA A 187 27.46 13.82 9.96
C ALA A 187 28.27 14.72 10.91
N ARG A 188 28.47 16.00 10.59
CA ARG A 188 29.13 16.96 11.51
C ARG A 188 28.35 17.15 12.82
N VAL A 189 27.03 17.31 12.76
CA VAL A 189 26.18 17.47 13.95
C VAL A 189 26.34 16.29 14.91
N HIS A 190 26.43 15.07 14.36
CA HIS A 190 26.61 13.84 15.12
C HIS A 190 28.09 13.48 15.39
N ALA A 191 29.03 14.36 15.02
CA ALA A 191 30.48 14.13 15.12
C ALA A 191 30.95 12.83 14.45
N LEU A 192 30.39 12.52 13.28
CA LEU A 192 30.66 11.33 12.48
C LEU A 192 31.64 11.62 11.34
N ASP A 193 32.40 10.59 10.97
CA ASP A 193 33.12 10.58 9.70
C ASP A 193 32.14 10.24 8.57
N PHE A 194 31.93 11.20 7.67
CA PHE A 194 31.00 11.08 6.56
C PHE A 194 31.38 9.94 5.60
N GLU A 195 32.67 9.67 5.39
CA GLU A 195 33.12 8.65 4.45
C GLU A 195 32.84 7.22 4.95
N HIS A 196 32.65 7.03 6.26
CA HIS A 196 32.34 5.75 6.89
C HIS A 196 30.84 5.59 7.21
N LEU A 197 30.02 6.61 6.94
CA LEU A 197 28.59 6.57 7.20
C LEU A 197 27.88 5.70 6.14
N ASP A 198 27.27 4.59 6.57
CA ASP A 198 26.64 3.62 5.67
C ASP A 198 25.22 4.02 5.24
N VAL A 199 25.08 5.24 4.72
CA VAL A 199 23.89 5.74 4.03
C VAL A 199 24.12 5.65 2.53
N ARG A 200 23.49 4.67 1.90
CA ARG A 200 23.63 4.35 0.47
C ARG A 200 22.51 5.02 -0.31
N VAL A 201 22.85 5.87 -1.28
CA VAL A 201 21.86 6.63 -2.06
C VAL A 201 21.60 5.93 -3.40
N ILE A 202 20.33 5.66 -3.71
CA ILE A 202 19.90 5.23 -5.04
C ILE A 202 19.94 6.46 -5.95
N THR A 203 20.87 6.49 -6.90
CA THR A 203 21.08 7.61 -7.84
C THR A 203 20.36 7.43 -9.18
N ALA A 204 19.38 6.52 -9.26
CA ALA A 204 18.59 6.33 -10.47
C ALA A 204 17.75 7.58 -10.75
N ASP A 205 17.71 8.04 -12.00
CA ASP A 205 16.91 9.21 -12.40
C ASP A 205 15.41 9.01 -12.16
N THR A 206 14.94 7.76 -12.16
CA THR A 206 13.54 7.44 -11.93
C THR A 206 13.37 6.06 -11.30
N LEU A 207 12.42 5.99 -10.37
CA LEU A 207 11.91 4.78 -9.75
C LEU A 207 10.39 4.90 -9.63
N ARG A 208 9.63 4.04 -10.31
CA ARG A 208 8.16 4.06 -10.38
C ARG A 208 7.60 2.74 -9.89
N LEU A 209 7.25 2.69 -8.61
CA LEU A 209 6.74 1.50 -7.93
C LEU A 209 5.31 1.10 -8.37
N ASP A 210 4.68 1.89 -9.25
CA ASP A 210 3.51 1.46 -10.02
C ASP A 210 3.85 0.54 -11.20
N ARG A 211 5.14 0.31 -11.48
CA ARG A 211 5.64 -0.56 -12.56
C ARG A 211 6.33 -1.80 -12.00
N PRO A 212 5.97 -3.02 -12.45
CA PRO A 212 6.60 -4.26 -12.01
C PRO A 212 8.14 -4.29 -12.16
N ASP A 213 8.67 -3.82 -13.29
CA ASP A 213 10.13 -3.82 -13.51
C ASP A 213 10.90 -2.99 -12.47
N ASP A 214 10.34 -1.85 -12.05
CA ASP A 214 10.93 -1.00 -11.02
C ASP A 214 10.75 -1.59 -9.61
N GLN A 215 9.67 -2.35 -9.38
CA GLN A 215 9.52 -3.17 -8.18
C GLN A 215 10.62 -4.24 -8.11
N ASP A 216 10.84 -4.99 -9.18
CA ASP A 216 11.88 -6.03 -9.24
C ASP A 216 13.29 -5.43 -9.06
N ARG A 217 13.56 -4.28 -9.69
CA ARG A 217 14.82 -3.53 -9.50
C ARG A 217 15.02 -3.11 -8.04
N LEU A 218 13.99 -2.54 -7.40
CA LEU A 218 14.08 -2.15 -5.99
C LEU A 218 14.27 -3.38 -5.10
N ALA A 219 13.52 -4.45 -5.31
CA ALA A 219 13.63 -5.68 -4.54
C ALA A 219 15.04 -6.29 -4.63
N ALA A 220 15.60 -6.38 -5.84
CA ALA A 220 16.97 -6.84 -6.06
C ALA A 220 18.00 -5.92 -5.36
N THR A 221 17.79 -4.61 -5.41
CA THR A 221 18.66 -3.62 -4.74
C THR A 221 18.61 -3.79 -3.22
N VAL A 222 17.42 -3.91 -2.63
CA VAL A 222 17.26 -4.15 -1.18
C VAL A 222 17.86 -5.49 -0.77
N ALA A 223 17.68 -6.55 -1.56
CA ALA A 223 18.27 -7.86 -1.28
C ALA A 223 19.81 -7.85 -1.32
N ALA A 224 20.41 -7.09 -2.25
CA ALA A 224 21.86 -6.95 -2.38
C ALA A 224 22.46 -6.12 -1.23
N HIS A 225 21.79 -5.04 -0.83
CA HIS A 225 22.32 -4.11 0.17
C HIS A 225 21.91 -4.44 1.61
N ARG A 226 20.85 -5.23 1.81
CA ARG A 226 20.30 -5.65 3.11
C ARG A 226 20.19 -4.49 4.11
N PRO A 227 19.52 -3.38 3.76
CA PRO A 227 19.42 -2.25 4.64
C PRO A 227 18.55 -2.58 5.87
N THR A 228 18.90 -1.99 7.01
CA THR A 228 18.02 -1.93 8.18
C THR A 228 16.84 -1.01 7.90
N LEU A 229 17.05 0.07 7.14
CA LEU A 229 16.02 1.06 6.80
C LEU A 229 16.10 1.44 5.32
N LEU A 230 14.95 1.43 4.65
CA LEU A 230 14.72 2.02 3.34
C LEU A 230 13.94 3.33 3.48
N VAL A 231 14.48 4.44 2.99
CA VAL A 231 13.82 5.74 2.96
C VAL A 231 13.46 6.12 1.52
N LEU A 232 12.18 6.40 1.27
CA LEU A 232 11.67 6.90 -0.02
C LEU A 232 11.12 8.31 0.17
N ASP A 233 11.81 9.32 -0.38
CA ASP A 233 11.44 10.73 -0.23
C ASP A 233 11.28 11.45 -1.57
N PRO A 234 10.09 11.98 -1.91
CA PRO A 234 8.77 11.73 -1.32
C PRO A 234 8.00 10.62 -2.06
N LEU A 235 7.03 10.00 -1.36
CA LEU A 235 6.14 8.97 -1.90
C LEU A 235 5.48 9.40 -3.22
N VAL A 236 5.03 10.65 -3.33
CA VAL A 236 4.34 11.17 -4.52
C VAL A 236 5.20 11.14 -5.79
N ARG A 237 6.53 10.99 -5.67
CA ARG A 237 7.44 10.88 -6.82
C ARG A 237 7.79 9.46 -7.20
N VAL A 238 7.54 8.49 -6.32
CA VAL A 238 7.84 7.08 -6.60
C VAL A 238 6.70 6.36 -7.32
N HIS A 239 5.61 7.05 -7.70
CA HIS A 239 4.51 6.45 -8.45
C HIS A 239 3.76 7.42 -9.38
N ALA A 240 3.01 6.88 -10.33
CA ALA A 240 2.11 7.61 -11.25
C ALA A 240 0.62 7.51 -10.92
N ILE A 241 0.28 6.70 -9.91
CA ILE A 241 -1.10 6.35 -9.61
C ILE A 241 -1.92 7.56 -9.14
N ASP A 242 -3.24 7.47 -9.34
CA ASP A 242 -4.17 8.39 -8.73
C ASP A 242 -4.36 7.99 -7.26
N GLU A 243 -3.82 8.79 -6.34
CA GLU A 243 -3.90 8.54 -4.89
C GLU A 243 -5.36 8.49 -4.38
N ASN A 244 -6.33 9.02 -5.13
CA ASN A 244 -7.75 8.95 -4.77
C ASN A 244 -8.40 7.61 -5.12
N VAL A 245 -7.73 6.76 -5.91
CA VAL A 245 -8.20 5.42 -6.25
C VAL A 245 -7.62 4.43 -5.24
N ALA A 246 -8.41 4.11 -4.22
CA ALA A 246 -8.05 3.21 -3.11
C ALA A 246 -7.35 1.92 -3.58
N GLY A 247 -7.87 1.26 -4.61
CA GLY A 247 -7.26 0.02 -5.15
C GLY A 247 -5.83 0.19 -5.69
N GLN A 248 -5.49 1.34 -6.28
CA GLN A 248 -4.14 1.61 -6.78
C GLN A 248 -3.16 1.85 -5.62
N VAL A 249 -3.57 2.64 -4.63
CA VAL A 249 -2.77 2.88 -3.42
C VAL A 249 -2.57 1.57 -2.64
N ALA A 250 -3.63 0.78 -2.47
CA ALA A 250 -3.56 -0.51 -1.80
C ALA A 250 -2.57 -1.47 -2.48
N ALA A 251 -2.54 -1.52 -3.82
CA ALA A 251 -1.59 -2.35 -4.56
C ALA A 251 -0.13 -1.93 -4.33
N LEU A 252 0.15 -0.61 -4.38
CA LEU A 252 1.48 -0.07 -4.11
C LEU A 252 1.94 -0.38 -2.67
N LEU A 253 1.07 -0.16 -1.69
CA LEU A 253 1.37 -0.42 -0.28
C LEU A 253 1.50 -1.93 0.02
N ALA A 254 0.74 -2.78 -0.67
CA ALA A 254 0.87 -4.23 -0.59
C ALA A 254 2.25 -4.69 -1.08
N TYR A 255 2.75 -4.12 -2.18
CA TYR A 255 4.11 -4.38 -2.65
C TYR A 255 5.16 -4.01 -1.59
N LEU A 256 5.11 -2.79 -1.05
CA LEU A 256 6.05 -2.34 -0.01
C LEU A 256 5.97 -3.20 1.26
N ARG A 257 4.76 -3.63 1.66
CA ARG A 257 4.59 -4.56 2.79
C ARG A 257 5.21 -5.92 2.51
N SER A 258 5.05 -6.44 1.30
CA SER A 258 5.66 -7.69 0.87
C SER A 258 7.19 -7.59 0.91
N LEU A 259 7.75 -6.50 0.37
CA LEU A 259 9.19 -6.22 0.41
C LEU A 259 9.72 -6.15 1.85
N GLN A 260 9.02 -5.44 2.74
CA GLN A 260 9.37 -5.37 4.17
C GLN A 260 9.37 -6.76 4.81
N ARG A 261 8.33 -7.58 4.60
CA ARG A 261 8.24 -8.93 5.19
C ARG A 261 9.31 -9.89 4.68
N GLN A 262 9.69 -9.77 3.41
CA GLN A 262 10.70 -10.62 2.79
C GLN A 262 12.13 -10.27 3.25
N THR A 263 12.38 -9.00 3.53
CA THR A 263 13.73 -8.48 3.78
C THR A 263 14.01 -8.13 5.23
N GLY A 264 12.95 -7.89 6.03
CA GLY A 264 13.05 -7.38 7.39
C GLY A 264 13.44 -5.90 7.48
N ALA A 265 13.63 -5.20 6.36
CA ALA A 265 13.97 -3.79 6.36
C ALA A 265 12.77 -2.93 6.81
N ALA A 266 12.99 -1.99 7.72
CA ALA A 266 12.02 -0.92 7.97
C ALA A 266 11.87 -0.06 6.71
N ILE A 267 10.68 0.49 6.46
CA ILE A 267 10.39 1.32 5.28
C ILE A 267 9.76 2.64 5.71
N ALA A 268 10.47 3.75 5.51
CA ALA A 268 9.98 5.10 5.77
C ALA A 268 9.60 5.82 4.48
N LEU A 269 8.32 6.18 4.36
CA LEU A 269 7.80 6.98 3.26
C LEU A 269 7.66 8.43 3.69
N VAL A 270 8.31 9.36 2.99
CA VAL A 270 8.05 10.78 3.23
C VAL A 270 6.82 11.20 2.45
N HIS A 271 5.81 11.74 3.13
CA HIS A 271 4.55 12.08 2.49
C HIS A 271 3.90 13.33 3.06
N HIS A 272 3.05 13.98 2.26
CA HIS A 272 2.30 15.15 2.70
C HIS A 272 1.04 14.73 3.46
N VAL A 273 0.81 15.34 4.61
CA VAL A 273 -0.38 15.05 5.44
C VAL A 273 -1.26 16.28 5.54
N ARG A 274 -2.57 16.11 5.41
CA ARG A 274 -3.56 17.16 5.66
C ARG A 274 -4.31 16.85 6.95
N LYS A 275 -4.59 17.90 7.73
CA LYS A 275 -5.46 17.77 8.90
C LYS A 275 -6.91 17.74 8.43
N ASN A 276 -7.65 16.68 8.74
CA ASN A 276 -9.11 16.76 8.69
C ASN A 276 -9.60 17.40 9.99
N VAL A 277 -10.38 18.46 9.86
CA VAL A 277 -11.07 19.10 10.98
C VAL A 277 -12.51 18.59 10.90
N SER A 278 -12.84 17.56 11.66
CA SER A 278 -14.23 17.22 11.95
C SER A 278 -14.33 16.93 13.45
N PRO A 279 -15.03 17.78 14.23
CA PRO A 279 -15.08 17.69 15.69
C PRO A 279 -15.80 16.45 16.23
N ALA A 280 -16.51 15.69 15.37
CA ALA A 280 -17.35 14.55 15.78
C ALA A 280 -16.64 13.19 15.73
N SER A 281 -15.41 13.13 15.21
CA SER A 281 -14.60 11.93 15.13
C SER A 281 -13.19 12.31 15.57
N GLY A 282 -12.75 11.77 16.72
CA GLY A 282 -11.47 12.10 17.36
C GLY A 282 -10.34 12.31 16.34
N ALA A 283 -9.53 13.35 16.57
CA ALA A 283 -8.55 13.92 15.65
C ALA A 283 -7.88 12.91 14.69
N GLY A 284 -8.52 12.64 13.56
CA GLY A 284 -8.02 11.72 12.54
C GLY A 284 -7.26 12.48 11.46
N TYR A 285 -5.98 12.17 11.28
CA TYR A 285 -5.20 12.69 10.16
C TYR A 285 -5.66 12.05 8.84
N SER A 286 -5.93 12.86 7.82
CA SER A 286 -6.02 12.36 6.45
C SER A 286 -4.67 12.55 5.81
N LEU A 287 -3.92 11.45 5.70
CA LEU A 287 -2.91 11.36 4.66
C LEU A 287 -3.62 11.65 3.33
N ARG A 288 -2.99 12.38 2.40
CA ARG A 288 -3.64 12.62 1.10
C ARG A 288 -3.91 11.25 0.46
N GLY A 289 -5.12 11.01 -0.01
CA GLY A 289 -5.42 9.90 -0.91
C GLY A 289 -6.23 8.74 -0.36
N SER A 290 -5.91 8.13 0.79
CA SER A 290 -6.69 6.96 1.23
C SER A 290 -6.58 6.64 2.73
N SER A 291 -7.68 6.14 3.30
CA SER A 291 -7.70 5.43 4.59
C SER A 291 -6.75 4.23 4.62
N ASP A 292 -6.47 3.65 3.44
CA ASP A 292 -5.59 2.49 3.29
C ASP A 292 -4.16 2.82 3.69
N LEU A 293 -3.68 4.04 3.42
CA LEU A 293 -2.34 4.44 3.83
C LEU A 293 -2.22 4.46 5.35
N TYR A 294 -3.19 5.03 6.07
CA TYR A 294 -3.19 5.02 7.54
C TYR A 294 -3.35 3.60 8.10
N ALA A 295 -4.23 2.80 7.51
CA ALA A 295 -4.41 1.39 7.87
C ALA A 295 -3.20 0.51 7.58
N TRP A 296 -2.26 0.97 6.74
CA TRP A 296 -1.02 0.27 6.41
C TRP A 296 0.13 0.57 7.37
N LEU A 297 0.11 1.70 8.10
CA LEU A 297 1.24 2.13 8.94
C LEU A 297 1.41 1.27 10.19
N ASP A 298 2.67 1.02 10.57
CA ASP A 298 3.03 0.56 11.91
C ASP A 298 3.60 1.70 12.76
N SER A 299 4.30 2.64 12.13
CA SER A 299 4.84 3.87 12.73
C SER A 299 4.49 5.09 11.88
N PHE A 300 4.04 6.17 12.53
CA PHE A 300 3.69 7.43 11.90
C PHE A 300 4.32 8.59 12.66
N LEU A 301 5.30 9.25 12.07
CA LEU A 301 5.87 10.48 12.61
C LEU A 301 5.29 11.63 11.83
N TYR A 302 4.77 12.64 12.51
CA TYR A 302 4.27 13.80 11.81
C TYR A 302 4.77 15.11 12.41
N LEU A 303 5.12 16.01 11.49
CA LEU A 303 5.56 17.35 11.78
C LEU A 303 4.41 18.33 11.60
N ARG A 304 4.14 19.11 12.65
CA ARG A 304 3.11 20.14 12.64
C ARG A 304 3.72 21.48 13.02
N LYS A 305 3.32 22.54 12.34
CA LYS A 305 3.63 23.92 12.74
C LYS A 305 2.40 24.50 13.45
N LEU A 306 2.53 24.87 14.72
CA LEU A 306 1.49 25.48 15.55
C LEU A 306 2.05 26.77 16.16
N HIS A 307 1.41 27.93 15.91
CA HIS A 307 1.86 29.23 16.42
C HIS A 307 3.37 29.47 16.25
N ASP A 308 3.88 29.25 15.04
CA ASP A 308 5.30 29.28 14.68
C ASP A 308 6.24 28.23 15.29
N GLN A 309 5.79 27.42 16.25
CA GLN A 309 6.53 26.28 16.78
C GLN A 309 6.36 25.06 15.89
N LEU A 310 7.47 24.42 15.49
CA LEU A 310 7.45 23.09 14.88
C LEU A 310 7.36 22.03 15.99
N THR A 311 6.48 21.05 15.86
CA THR A 311 6.34 19.93 16.80
C THR A 311 6.39 18.60 16.06
N LEU A 312 6.94 17.58 16.71
CA LEU A 312 6.96 16.19 16.28
C LEU A 312 6.08 15.35 17.20
N THR A 313 5.26 14.49 16.60
CA THR A 313 4.49 13.46 17.30
C THR A 313 4.68 12.14 16.59
N ALA A 314 4.73 11.04 17.35
CA ALA A 314 4.78 9.69 16.84
C ALA A 314 3.55 8.90 17.28
N GLU A 315 2.95 8.15 16.36
CA GLU A 315 1.85 7.23 16.60
C GLU A 315 2.24 5.84 16.07
N HIS A 316 1.87 4.79 16.80
CA HIS A 316 2.24 3.42 16.45
C HIS A 316 1.06 2.46 16.55
N ARG A 317 1.10 1.39 15.76
CA ARG A 317 0.09 0.32 15.82
C ARG A 317 0.19 -0.52 17.08
N SER A 318 1.41 -0.78 17.55
CA SER A 318 1.69 -1.76 18.61
C SER A 318 2.62 -1.21 19.70
N ALA A 319 2.71 0.11 19.81
CA ALA A 319 3.46 0.81 20.85
C ALA A 319 2.74 2.11 21.28
N PRO A 320 3.02 2.65 22.47
CA PRO A 320 2.44 3.92 22.92
C PRO A 320 2.81 5.08 22.00
N SER A 321 1.89 6.01 21.77
CA SER A 321 2.21 7.27 21.09
C SER A 321 3.20 8.11 21.89
N PHE A 322 3.93 8.98 21.20
CA PHE A 322 4.93 9.85 21.78
C PHE A 322 4.80 11.30 21.28
N GLY A 323 5.10 12.26 22.15
CA GLY A 323 4.99 13.68 21.88
C GLY A 323 3.60 14.26 22.18
N PRO A 324 3.31 15.50 21.73
CA PRO A 324 4.18 16.33 20.90
C PRO A 324 5.45 16.80 21.63
N VAL A 325 6.56 16.87 20.89
CA VAL A 325 7.81 17.53 21.33
C VAL A 325 8.16 18.67 20.37
N ALA A 326 8.63 19.79 20.90
CA ALA A 326 9.04 20.94 20.13
C ALA A 326 10.38 20.68 19.42
N LEU A 327 10.40 20.99 18.12
CA LEU A 327 11.58 21.01 17.27
C LEU A 327 11.86 22.42 16.77
N GLN A 328 13.11 22.69 16.42
CA GLN A 328 13.48 23.86 15.63
C GLN A 328 14.40 23.45 14.48
N LEU A 329 14.30 24.18 13.37
CA LEU A 329 15.25 24.09 12.26
C LEU A 329 16.38 25.07 12.54
N ALA A 330 17.42 24.59 13.20
CA ALA A 330 18.57 25.38 13.60
C ALA A 330 19.54 25.55 12.43
N GLN A 331 20.27 26.66 12.40
CA GLN A 331 21.36 26.91 11.45
C GLN A 331 22.62 27.43 12.17
N PRO A 332 23.15 26.73 13.18
CA PRO A 332 24.36 27.17 13.85
C PRO A 332 25.57 27.01 12.93
N ASP A 333 26.41 28.04 12.91
CA ASP A 333 27.74 28.01 12.31
C ASP A 333 28.70 27.31 13.29
N PRO A 334 29.50 26.29 12.91
CA PRO A 334 29.75 25.75 11.57
C PRO A 334 28.98 24.47 11.20
N ALA A 335 28.03 24.03 12.03
CA ALA A 335 27.37 22.75 11.82
C ALA A 335 26.55 22.73 10.51
N GLY A 336 25.76 23.78 10.28
CA GLY A 336 24.82 23.90 9.17
C GLY A 336 23.37 23.65 9.59
N THR A 337 22.46 23.65 8.61
CA THR A 337 21.02 23.49 8.87
C THR A 337 20.68 22.09 9.38
N HIS A 338 19.96 21.95 10.49
CA HIS A 338 19.47 20.66 10.97
C HIS A 338 18.26 20.82 11.91
N LEU A 339 17.58 19.71 12.20
CA LEU A 339 16.51 19.68 13.20
C LEU A 339 17.09 19.34 14.57
N GLU A 340 16.67 20.06 15.60
CA GLU A 340 17.02 19.76 17.00
C GLU A 340 15.80 19.95 17.91
N LEU A 341 15.81 19.25 19.06
CA LEU A 341 14.80 19.42 20.11
C LEU A 341 14.98 20.77 20.80
N VAL A 342 13.88 21.46 21.07
CA VAL A 342 13.90 22.67 21.90
C VAL A 342 14.16 22.28 23.36
N ALA A 343 15.11 22.97 24.01
CA ALA A 343 15.54 22.66 25.37
C ALA A 343 14.36 22.67 26.38
N GLY A 344 14.28 21.63 27.21
CA GLY A 344 13.26 21.49 28.27
C GLY A 344 12.05 20.62 27.92
N ASP A 345 11.84 20.26 26.65
CA ASP A 345 10.63 19.56 26.19
C ASP A 345 10.78 18.03 26.11
N ARG A 346 11.63 17.45 26.95
CA ARG A 346 11.83 15.97 27.03
C ARG A 346 10.68 15.25 27.76
N THR A 347 9.62 15.97 28.13
CA THR A 347 8.51 15.44 28.92
C THR A 347 7.26 15.45 28.05
N PRO A 348 6.65 14.29 27.74
CA PRO A 348 5.43 14.27 26.94
C PRO A 348 4.34 15.08 27.64
N THR A 349 3.72 16.02 26.92
CA THR A 349 2.46 16.62 27.35
C THR A 349 1.38 15.54 27.20
N ALA A 350 0.80 15.10 28.32
CA ALA A 350 -0.32 14.17 28.29
C ALA A 350 -1.42 14.72 27.36
N PRO A 351 -2.09 13.87 26.56
CA PRO A 351 -3.16 14.33 25.71
C PRO A 351 -4.22 15.01 26.58
N ALA A 352 -4.56 16.25 26.24
CA ALA A 352 -5.67 16.95 26.88
C ALA A 352 -6.92 16.07 26.71
N THR A 353 -7.43 15.56 27.83
CA THR A 353 -8.78 14.99 27.89
C THR A 353 -9.76 16.10 27.58
N ASP A 354 -10.34 16.10 26.38
CA ASP A 354 -11.50 16.93 26.05
C ASP A 354 -12.65 16.53 26.98
N THR A 355 -12.98 17.42 27.92
CA THR A 355 -14.27 17.44 28.65
C THR A 355 -15.31 18.21 27.87
#